data_AF-K9KDL2-F1
#
_entry.id   AF-K9KDL2-F1
#
_cell.length_a   1.000
_cell.length_b   1.000
_cell.length_c   1.000
_cell.angle_alpha   90.00
_cell.angle_beta   90.00
_cell.angle_gamma   90.00
#
_symmetry.space_group_name_H-M   'P 1'
#
loop_
_entity.id
_entity.type
_entity.pdbx_description
1 polymer ?
#
loop_
_entity_poly.entity_id
_entity_poly.type
_entity_poly.pdbx_seq_one_letter_code
_entity_poly.pdbx_strand_id
1 'polypeptide(L)'
;SVSNGLVAIKFGSFTYATTEKVRRSTYSCLDAQFYDDETVTVVLKDTVGREGRDRLLVQLPLSLVYNSEDSTEYQFTGTYSARLDEQCSAIPTRTMHFEKHWRLLESMKAQYVAGNGFRKVSCVLSSNLRHVRVFEMDIDDEWELDESSDEEEEAGTKPVRIKEEALSESEAENQPAGAVLAPEIVIKVEKLDPELDS
;
A
#
# COMPACT_ATOMS: atom_id res chain seq x y z
N SER A 1 -0.31 38.57 5.51
CA SER A 1 -0.34 37.67 4.34
C SER A 1 0.10 36.30 4.81
N VAL A 2 -0.67 35.25 4.54
CA VAL A 2 -0.26 33.88 4.89
C VAL A 2 0.83 33.48 3.90
N SER A 3 2.04 33.19 4.37
CA SER A 3 3.22 32.93 3.52
C SER A 3 3.15 31.62 2.75
N ASN A 4 2.18 30.75 3.06
CA ASN A 4 2.08 29.38 2.56
C ASN A 4 0.66 29.09 2.04
N GLY A 5 0.14 29.94 1.14
CA GLY A 5 -1.24 29.83 0.65
C GLY A 5 -1.55 28.55 -0.15
N LEU A 6 -0.53 27.89 -0.72
CA LEU A 6 -0.66 26.65 -1.46
C LEU A 6 0.58 25.77 -1.27
N VAL A 7 0.38 24.52 -0.89
CA VAL A 7 1.43 23.50 -0.74
C VAL A 7 0.90 22.14 -1.19
N ALA A 8 1.72 21.40 -1.93
CA ALA A 8 1.46 20.00 -2.25
C ALA A 8 2.20 19.09 -1.27
N ILE A 9 1.64 17.92 -1.01
CA ILE A 9 2.22 16.93 -0.08
C ILE A 9 2.61 15.68 -0.86
N LYS A 10 3.84 15.23 -0.65
CA LYS A 10 4.34 13.93 -1.11
C LYS A 10 4.59 13.04 0.11
N PHE A 11 3.95 11.89 0.14
CA PHE A 11 4.17 10.88 1.17
C PHE A 11 5.42 10.06 0.81
N GLY A 12 6.50 10.24 1.57
CA GLY A 12 7.81 9.63 1.30
C GLY A 12 7.93 8.23 1.88
N SER A 13 7.80 8.10 3.19
CA SER A 13 7.90 6.79 3.87
C SER A 13 7.00 6.67 5.09
N PHE A 14 6.68 5.43 5.42
CA PHE A 14 5.95 5.04 6.62
C PHE A 14 6.77 4.01 7.40
N THR A 15 6.96 4.25 8.70
CA THR A 15 7.68 3.36 9.62
C THR A 15 7.03 3.45 10.98
N TYR A 16 7.17 2.44 11.83
CA TYR A 16 6.91 2.61 13.27
C TYR A 16 8.25 2.62 14.00
N ALA A 17 8.35 3.34 15.11
CA ALA A 17 9.59 3.33 15.91
C ALA A 17 9.89 1.95 16.51
N THR A 18 8.88 1.09 16.61
CA THR A 18 8.97 -0.28 17.10
C THR A 18 9.43 -1.29 16.07
N THR A 19 9.41 -0.95 14.77
CA THR A 19 9.80 -1.83 13.67
C THR A 19 10.94 -1.22 12.88
N GLU A 20 11.95 -2.02 12.51
CA GLU A 20 13.01 -1.57 11.63
C GLU A 20 12.56 -1.50 10.15
N LYS A 21 11.35 -2.00 9.84
CA LYS A 21 10.80 -2.04 8.49
C LYS A 21 10.30 -0.66 8.04
N VAL A 22 10.93 -0.10 7.01
CA VAL A 22 10.51 1.16 6.39
C VAL A 22 9.78 0.91 5.08
N ARG A 23 8.50 1.31 5.02
CA ARG A 23 7.69 1.23 3.80
C ARG A 23 7.89 2.47 2.93
N ARG A 24 8.46 2.28 1.75
CA ARG A 24 8.59 3.31 0.70
C ARG A 24 7.88 2.84 -0.55
N SER A 25 6.97 3.68 -1.04
CA SER A 25 6.20 3.41 -2.25
C SER A 25 5.74 4.71 -2.90
N THR A 26 5.06 4.62 -4.04
CA THR A 26 4.26 5.70 -4.58
C THR A 26 2.84 5.59 -4.06
N TYR A 27 2.36 6.68 -3.46
CA TYR A 27 1.03 6.74 -2.85
C TYR A 27 0.16 7.72 -3.61
N SER A 28 -1.11 7.36 -3.78
CA SER A 28 -2.17 8.23 -4.31
C SER A 28 -3.13 8.59 -3.19
N CYS A 29 -3.55 9.85 -3.12
CA CYS A 29 -4.56 10.30 -2.17
C CYS A 29 -5.95 9.93 -2.71
N LEU A 30 -6.75 9.24 -1.89
CA LEU A 30 -8.13 8.87 -2.24
C LEU A 30 -9.16 9.83 -1.62
N ASP A 31 -8.95 10.18 -0.36
CA ASP A 31 -9.83 11.09 0.37
C ASP A 31 -9.05 11.75 1.53
N ALA A 32 -9.48 12.95 1.92
CA ALA A 32 -8.89 13.70 3.02
C ALA A 32 -9.94 14.57 3.72
N GLN A 33 -9.93 14.59 5.04
CA GLN A 33 -10.80 15.43 5.85
C GLN A 33 -10.09 15.98 7.07
N PHE A 34 -10.40 17.21 7.47
CA PHE A 34 -9.93 17.77 8.73
C PHE A 34 -10.43 16.92 9.91
N TYR A 35 -9.49 16.54 10.77
CA TYR A 35 -9.79 15.87 12.03
C TYR A 35 -10.01 16.92 13.12
N ASP A 36 -9.05 17.84 13.24
CA ASP A 36 -9.10 19.05 14.07
C ASP A 36 -8.39 20.21 13.33
N ASP A 37 -8.09 21.29 14.05
CA ASP A 37 -7.41 22.48 13.54
C ASP A 37 -5.92 22.25 13.23
N GLU A 38 -5.32 21.20 13.79
CA GLU A 38 -3.90 20.90 13.64
C GLU A 38 -3.64 19.62 12.82
N THR A 39 -4.66 18.84 12.51
CA THR A 39 -4.51 17.50 11.90
C THR A 39 -5.53 17.24 10.79
N VAL A 40 -5.06 16.65 9.69
CA VAL A 40 -5.89 16.16 8.59
C VAL A 40 -5.81 14.64 8.53
N THR A 41 -6.95 13.95 8.52
CA THR A 41 -7.00 12.50 8.26
C THR A 41 -7.04 12.24 6.77
N VAL A 42 -6.15 11.37 6.29
CA VAL A 42 -5.98 11.06 4.87
C VAL A 42 -6.05 9.56 4.62
N VAL A 43 -6.75 9.16 3.56
CA VAL A 43 -6.73 7.79 3.04
C VAL A 43 -5.83 7.75 1.81
N LEU A 44 -4.81 6.92 1.87
CA LEU A 44 -3.86 6.72 0.79
C LEU A 44 -4.04 5.33 0.17
N LYS A 45 -3.76 5.25 -1.13
CA LYS A 45 -3.59 4.01 -1.87
C LYS A 45 -2.15 3.84 -2.31
N ASP A 46 -1.54 2.75 -1.89
CA ASP A 46 -0.27 2.29 -2.41
C ASP A 46 -0.47 1.80 -3.87
N THR A 47 0.27 2.37 -4.82
CA THR A 47 0.10 2.03 -6.24
C THR A 47 0.68 0.68 -6.62
N VAL A 48 1.64 0.16 -5.84
CA VAL A 48 2.28 -1.14 -6.07
C VAL A 48 1.91 -2.17 -5.00
N GLY A 49 1.14 -1.77 -3.99
CA GLY A 49 0.67 -2.65 -2.93
C GLY A 49 -0.25 -3.75 -3.45
N ARG A 50 -0.16 -4.94 -2.84
CA ARG A 50 -1.06 -6.07 -3.14
C ARG A 50 -2.49 -5.76 -2.70
N GLU A 51 -3.45 -6.35 -3.42
CA GLU A 51 -4.86 -6.21 -3.10
C GLU A 51 -5.15 -6.65 -1.65
N GLY A 52 -5.71 -5.74 -0.85
CA GLY A 52 -5.99 -5.98 0.56
C GLY A 52 -4.94 -5.46 1.55
N ARG A 53 -3.75 -5.03 1.08
CA ARG A 53 -2.74 -4.30 1.86
C ARG A 53 -2.28 -3.01 1.16
N ASP A 54 -3.14 -2.48 0.30
CA ASP A 54 -2.89 -1.33 -0.57
C ASP A 54 -3.54 -0.03 -0.06
N ARG A 55 -4.05 0.00 1.17
CA ARG A 55 -4.72 1.16 1.76
C ARG A 55 -4.10 1.55 3.10
N LEU A 56 -3.87 2.85 3.29
CA LEU A 56 -3.33 3.41 4.52
C LEU A 56 -4.24 4.51 5.04
N LEU A 57 -4.40 4.57 6.36
CA LEU A 57 -5.00 5.68 7.08
C LEU A 57 -3.88 6.48 7.75
N VAL A 58 -3.82 7.78 7.54
CA VAL A 58 -2.70 8.62 8.00
C VAL A 58 -3.24 9.88 8.65
N GLN A 59 -2.73 10.23 9.84
CA GLN A 59 -2.91 11.56 10.43
C GLN A 59 -1.77 12.48 9.99
N LEU A 60 -2.11 13.52 9.23
CA LEU A 60 -1.20 14.53 8.72
C LEU A 60 -1.17 15.74 9.67
N PRO A 61 -0.10 15.91 10.47
CA PRO A 61 0.04 17.07 11.34
C PRO A 61 0.42 18.32 10.54
N LEU A 62 -0.43 19.35 10.62
CA LEU A 62 -0.25 20.63 9.93
C LEU A 62 0.90 21.44 10.51
N SER A 63 1.27 21.21 11.77
CA SER A 63 2.48 21.79 12.38
C SER A 63 3.75 21.40 11.64
N LEU A 64 3.83 20.17 11.10
CA LEU A 64 4.94 19.74 10.26
C LEU A 64 4.79 20.22 8.81
N VAL A 65 3.58 20.40 8.30
CA VAL A 65 3.35 20.95 6.95
C VAL A 65 3.77 22.43 6.88
N TYR A 66 3.40 23.21 7.89
CA TYR A 66 3.65 24.63 8.00
C TYR A 66 4.81 24.94 8.97
N ASN A 67 5.80 24.05 9.07
CA ASN A 67 6.97 24.32 9.91
C ASN A 67 7.60 25.66 9.48
N SER A 68 7.73 26.57 10.46
CA SER A 68 8.24 27.92 10.23
C SER A 68 9.67 27.95 9.72
N GLU A 69 10.50 26.95 10.07
CA GLU A 69 11.93 26.91 9.76
C GLU A 69 12.21 26.85 8.26
N ASP A 70 11.40 26.08 7.51
CA ASP A 70 11.51 25.91 6.07
C ASP A 70 10.31 26.47 5.29
N SER A 71 9.38 27.14 5.99
CA SER A 71 8.17 27.72 5.40
C SER A 71 8.44 28.67 4.22
N THR A 72 9.57 29.37 4.22
CA THR A 72 9.99 30.31 3.17
C THR A 72 10.49 29.60 1.90
N GLU A 73 10.92 28.34 2.00
CA GLU A 73 11.38 27.53 0.85
C GLU A 73 10.21 26.99 0.05
N TYR A 74 9.07 26.74 0.71
CA TYR A 74 7.86 26.20 0.10
C TYR A 74 6.87 27.30 -0.30
N GLN A 75 7.32 28.25 -1.12
CA GLN A 75 6.47 29.31 -1.65
C GLN A 75 5.97 29.01 -3.06
N PHE A 76 4.68 29.27 -3.29
CA PHE A 76 4.08 29.18 -4.62
C PHE A 76 4.63 30.28 -5.54
N THR A 77 5.24 29.86 -6.64
CA THR A 77 5.86 30.77 -7.62
C THR A 77 4.96 31.07 -8.83
N GLY A 78 3.81 30.42 -8.92
CA GLY A 78 2.84 30.61 -10.00
C GLY A 78 1.89 31.77 -9.76
N THR A 79 0.76 31.74 -10.48
CA THR A 79 -0.30 32.78 -10.36
C THR A 79 -1.64 32.16 -10.01
N TYR A 80 -2.35 32.78 -9.07
CA TYR A 80 -3.69 32.36 -8.66
C TYR A 80 -4.78 32.69 -9.69
N SER A 81 -4.45 33.42 -10.76
CA SER A 81 -5.37 33.78 -11.85
C SER A 81 -5.48 32.69 -12.93
N ALA A 82 -4.47 31.83 -13.06
CA ALA A 82 -4.49 30.71 -13.99
C ALA A 82 -4.80 29.40 -13.25
N ARG A 83 -5.17 28.36 -13.99
CA ARG A 83 -5.54 27.07 -13.41
C ARG A 83 -4.30 26.39 -12.79
N LEU A 84 -4.47 25.76 -11.63
CA LEU A 84 -3.35 25.16 -10.88
C LEU A 84 -2.79 23.90 -11.56
N ASP A 85 -3.62 23.15 -12.28
CA ASP A 85 -3.23 21.94 -13.00
C ASP A 85 -2.32 22.21 -14.21
N GLU A 86 -2.31 23.44 -14.72
CA GLU A 86 -1.38 23.89 -15.78
C GLU A 86 -0.01 24.31 -15.22
N GLN A 87 0.10 24.45 -13.89
CA GLN A 87 1.25 25.04 -13.19
C GLN A 87 1.88 24.07 -12.19
N CYS A 88 1.77 22.76 -12.39
CA CYS A 88 2.20 21.74 -11.42
C CYS A 88 3.66 21.91 -10.94
N SER A 89 4.56 22.36 -11.81
CA SER A 89 5.97 22.60 -11.46
C SER A 89 6.19 23.83 -10.56
N ALA A 90 5.23 24.76 -10.53
CA ALA A 90 5.29 25.95 -9.69
C ALA A 90 4.74 25.72 -8.28
N ILE A 91 4.05 24.59 -8.04
CA ILE A 91 3.46 24.23 -6.75
C ILE A 91 4.55 23.62 -5.86
N PRO A 92 4.89 24.25 -4.72
CA PRO A 92 5.90 23.72 -3.81
C PRO A 92 5.40 22.41 -3.21
N THR A 93 6.24 21.37 -3.27
CA THR A 93 5.88 20.03 -2.80
C THR A 93 6.73 19.65 -1.60
N ARG A 94 6.10 19.47 -0.45
CA ARG A 94 6.75 19.03 0.79
C ARG A 94 6.71 17.50 0.88
N THR A 95 7.87 16.89 1.03
CA THR A 95 7.97 15.43 1.24
C THR A 95 7.93 15.13 2.73
N MET A 96 7.02 14.24 3.15
CA MET A 96 6.81 13.91 4.55
C MET A 96 7.05 12.43 4.84
N HIS A 97 7.63 12.17 6.00
CA HIS A 97 7.95 10.85 6.51
C HIS A 97 7.20 10.63 7.82
N PHE A 98 6.48 9.52 7.93
CA PHE A 98 5.58 9.25 9.04
C PHE A 98 6.12 8.11 9.89
N GLU A 99 6.40 8.41 11.15
CA GLU A 99 6.87 7.45 12.16
C GLU A 99 5.77 7.08 13.16
N LYS A 100 4.69 7.86 13.20
CA LYS A 100 3.60 7.78 14.18
C LYS A 100 2.25 8.07 13.51
N HIS A 101 1.16 7.66 14.18
CA HIS A 101 -0.23 8.00 13.83
C HIS A 101 -0.62 7.70 12.37
N TRP A 102 -0.17 6.56 11.87
CA TRP A 102 -0.64 5.98 10.62
C TRP A 102 -0.95 4.51 10.84
N ARG A 103 -1.75 3.92 9.94
CA ARG A 103 -2.14 2.51 10.00
C ARG A 103 -2.34 1.92 8.61
N LEU A 104 -1.80 0.73 8.40
CA LEU A 104 -2.16 -0.11 7.24
C LEU A 104 -3.57 -0.68 7.43
N LEU A 105 -4.43 -0.50 6.45
CA LEU A 105 -5.81 -1.01 6.48
C LEU A 105 -5.86 -2.39 5.81
N GLU A 106 -5.66 -3.44 6.61
CA GLU A 106 -5.69 -4.81 6.11
C GLU A 106 -7.09 -5.29 5.74
N SER A 107 -7.17 -6.00 4.62
CA SER A 107 -8.41 -6.56 4.08
C SER A 107 -9.53 -5.52 3.95
N MET A 108 -9.17 -4.26 3.68
CA MET A 108 -10.12 -3.17 3.53
C MET A 108 -9.85 -2.36 2.26
N LYS A 109 -10.83 -2.34 1.35
CA LYS A 109 -10.84 -1.46 0.17
C LYS A 109 -11.31 -0.06 0.55
N ALA A 110 -10.61 0.59 1.48
CA ALA A 110 -10.93 1.94 1.95
C ALA A 110 -10.94 2.95 0.80
N GLN A 111 -11.90 3.88 0.83
CA GLN A 111 -12.07 4.90 -0.19
C GLN A 111 -12.35 6.27 0.39
N TYR A 112 -13.21 6.35 1.42
CA TYR A 112 -13.63 7.61 2.03
C TYR A 112 -13.37 7.62 3.53
N VAL A 113 -13.20 8.80 4.11
CA VAL A 113 -12.97 8.99 5.54
C VAL A 113 -13.84 10.09 6.13
N ALA A 114 -14.27 9.87 7.37
CA ALA A 114 -14.95 10.84 8.20
C ALA A 114 -14.27 10.91 9.58
N GLY A 115 -13.58 12.00 9.88
CA GLY A 115 -12.88 12.24 11.15
C GLY A 115 -13.69 13.09 12.12
N ASN A 116 -13.50 12.86 13.42
CA ASN A 116 -14.02 13.71 14.49
C ASN A 116 -12.97 13.89 15.59
N GLY A 117 -12.22 15.00 15.52
CA GLY A 117 -11.17 15.32 16.48
C GLY A 117 -11.68 15.71 17.87
N PHE A 118 -12.96 16.06 18.02
CA PHE A 118 -13.58 16.31 19.33
C PHE A 118 -13.86 15.00 20.09
N ARG A 119 -14.31 13.97 19.37
CA ARG A 119 -14.62 12.65 19.94
C ARG A 119 -13.46 11.66 19.86
N LYS A 120 -12.35 12.05 19.24
CA LYS A 120 -11.17 11.22 18.99
C LYS A 120 -11.44 9.95 18.19
N VAL A 121 -12.36 10.02 17.23
CA VAL A 121 -12.74 8.87 16.39
C VAL A 121 -12.68 9.21 14.91
N SER A 122 -12.38 8.21 14.08
CA SER A 122 -12.47 8.28 12.62
C SER A 122 -13.22 7.08 12.07
N CYS A 123 -14.01 7.32 11.02
CA CYS A 123 -14.78 6.32 10.31
C CYS A 123 -14.25 6.20 8.88
N VAL A 124 -13.99 4.99 8.42
CA VAL A 124 -13.52 4.72 7.06
C VAL A 124 -14.59 3.91 6.34
N LEU A 125 -14.97 4.38 5.16
CA LEU A 125 -15.94 3.72 4.27
C LEU A 125 -15.21 3.11 3.07
N SER A 126 -15.54 1.87 2.77
CA SER A 126 -15.02 1.16 1.61
C SER A 126 -15.60 1.67 0.29
N SER A 127 -14.92 1.35 -0.82
CA SER A 127 -15.37 1.69 -2.17
C SER A 127 -16.73 1.08 -2.57
N ASN A 128 -17.15 -0.02 -1.93
CA ASN A 128 -18.47 -0.62 -2.16
C ASN A 128 -19.60 0.06 -1.37
N LEU A 129 -19.29 1.10 -0.59
CA LEU A 129 -20.24 1.89 0.21
C LEU A 129 -21.03 1.08 1.26
N ARG A 130 -20.55 -0.12 1.62
CA ARG A 130 -21.26 -1.05 2.52
C ARG A 130 -20.43 -1.55 3.69
N HIS A 131 -19.11 -1.44 3.63
CA HIS A 131 -18.22 -1.86 4.70
C HIS A 131 -17.61 -0.63 5.37
N VAL A 132 -17.92 -0.47 6.64
CA VAL A 132 -17.45 0.64 7.48
C VAL A 132 -16.59 0.07 8.59
N ARG A 133 -15.46 0.73 8.87
CA ARG A 133 -14.68 0.51 10.09
C ARG A 133 -14.56 1.82 10.84
N VAL A 134 -14.72 1.76 12.16
CA VAL A 134 -14.56 2.91 13.07
C VAL A 134 -13.32 2.67 13.90
N PHE A 135 -12.47 3.68 13.98
CA PHE A 135 -11.21 3.69 14.69
C PHE A 135 -11.26 4.74 15.79
N GLU A 136 -10.89 4.34 17.00
CA GLU A 136 -10.49 5.26 18.05
C GLU A 136 -9.05 5.68 17.74
N MET A 137 -8.78 6.98 17.77
CA MET A 137 -7.54 7.55 17.19
C MET A 137 -6.48 7.88 18.25
N ASP A 138 -6.84 7.84 19.53
CA ASP A 138 -5.99 8.16 20.69
C ASP A 138 -5.50 6.91 21.44
N ILE A 139 -5.92 5.72 20.99
CA ILE A 139 -5.48 4.43 21.54
C ILE A 139 -4.74 3.67 20.44
N ASP A 140 -3.53 3.19 20.76
CA ASP A 140 -2.84 2.23 19.92
C ASP A 140 -3.55 0.88 20.02
N ASP A 141 -3.80 0.22 18.89
CA ASP A 141 -4.41 -1.11 18.90
C ASP A 141 -3.57 -2.06 19.76
N GLU A 142 -4.20 -2.69 20.75
CA GLU A 142 -3.57 -3.70 21.62
C GLU A 142 -3.17 -4.98 20.86
N TRP A 143 -3.57 -5.10 19.59
CA TRP A 143 -3.19 -6.19 18.71
C TRP A 143 -1.85 -5.88 18.08
N GLU A 144 -0.81 -6.59 18.50
CA GLU A 144 0.49 -6.58 17.83
C GLU A 144 0.28 -6.76 16.33
N LEU A 145 0.80 -5.83 15.54
CA LEU A 145 0.81 -5.93 14.09
C LEU A 145 1.48 -7.27 13.73
N ASP A 146 0.74 -8.17 13.09
CA ASP A 146 1.29 -9.46 12.67
C ASP A 146 2.23 -9.22 11.48
N GLU A 147 3.48 -8.87 11.80
CA GLU A 147 4.53 -8.55 10.83
C GLU A 147 5.03 -9.79 10.06
N SER A 148 4.55 -10.98 10.43
CA SER A 148 5.04 -12.28 9.92
C SER A 148 4.73 -12.50 8.44
N SER A 149 3.80 -11.73 7.86
CA SER A 149 3.36 -11.95 6.48
C SER A 149 4.21 -11.21 5.42
N ASP A 150 5.21 -10.43 5.85
CA ASP A 150 6.21 -9.83 4.94
C ASP A 150 7.50 -10.68 4.83
N GLU A 151 7.69 -11.71 5.67
CA GLU A 151 8.94 -12.49 5.74
C GLU A 151 9.07 -13.60 4.68
N GLU A 152 7.98 -13.97 4.00
CA GLU A 152 8.05 -15.00 2.95
C GLU A 152 8.62 -14.48 1.61
N GLU A 153 8.89 -13.17 1.47
CA GLU A 153 9.10 -12.55 0.16
C GLU A 153 10.52 -12.03 -0.16
N GLU A 154 11.57 -12.43 0.59
CA GLU A 154 12.98 -12.23 0.17
C GLU A 154 13.73 -13.52 -0.24
N ALA A 155 13.08 -14.69 -0.22
CA ALA A 155 13.72 -15.97 -0.60
C ALA A 155 13.47 -16.38 -2.07
N GLY A 156 13.01 -15.45 -2.93
CA GLY A 156 12.58 -15.72 -4.29
C GLY A 156 13.62 -15.63 -5.40
N THR A 157 14.93 -15.69 -5.12
CA THR A 157 15.96 -15.82 -6.17
C THR A 157 17.16 -16.63 -5.68
N LYS A 158 17.01 -17.95 -5.59
CA LYS A 158 18.15 -18.86 -5.69
C LYS A 158 17.85 -19.92 -6.77
N PRO A 159 18.71 -20.09 -7.78
CA PRO A 159 18.52 -21.15 -8.75
C PRO A 159 18.67 -22.50 -8.05
N VAL A 160 17.68 -23.36 -8.24
CA VAL A 160 17.68 -24.76 -7.80
C VAL A 160 18.89 -25.44 -8.44
N ARG A 161 19.92 -25.73 -7.64
CA ARG A 161 20.99 -26.66 -8.03
C ARG A 161 20.42 -28.07 -7.92
N ILE A 162 20.04 -28.63 -9.07
CA ILE A 162 19.77 -30.06 -9.21
C ILE A 162 21.07 -30.79 -8.85
N LYS A 163 21.06 -31.54 -7.75
CA LYS A 163 22.10 -32.52 -7.44
C LYS A 163 21.67 -33.82 -8.13
N GLU A 164 22.33 -34.14 -9.23
CA GLU A 164 22.34 -35.50 -9.76
C GLU A 164 23.05 -36.39 -8.73
N GLU A 165 22.31 -37.34 -8.13
CA GLU A 165 22.92 -38.43 -7.37
C GLU A 165 23.29 -39.56 -8.34
N ALA A 166 24.60 -39.74 -8.49
CA ALA A 166 25.19 -40.81 -9.26
C ALA A 166 25.02 -42.16 -8.56
N LEU A 167 24.47 -43.11 -9.32
CA LEU A 167 24.60 -44.56 -9.26
C LEU A 167 25.71 -45.11 -8.33
N SER A 168 25.31 -46.01 -7.43
CA SER A 168 26.16 -47.13 -7.00
C SER A 168 25.32 -48.40 -6.90
N GLU A 169 25.63 -49.33 -7.79
CA GLU A 169 25.05 -50.68 -7.90
C GLU A 169 25.40 -51.54 -6.68
N SER A 170 24.48 -52.40 -6.26
CA SER A 170 24.82 -53.77 -5.84
C SER A 170 23.62 -54.70 -6.05
N GLU A 171 23.92 -55.84 -6.67
CA GLU A 171 23.02 -56.87 -7.18
C GLU A 171 22.48 -57.79 -6.06
N ALA A 172 21.24 -58.30 -6.22
CA ALA A 172 20.92 -59.74 -6.28
C ALA A 172 19.40 -60.04 -6.18
N GLU A 173 18.89 -60.68 -7.25
CA GLU A 173 17.81 -61.69 -7.36
C GLU A 173 16.52 -61.59 -6.51
N ASN A 174 15.34 -61.44 -7.17
CA ASN A 174 14.45 -62.55 -7.57
C ASN A 174 13.20 -62.04 -8.37
N GLN A 175 12.72 -62.84 -9.33
CA GLN A 175 11.66 -62.56 -10.34
C GLN A 175 10.18 -62.61 -9.82
N PRO A 176 9.11 -62.53 -10.65
CA PRO A 176 8.66 -61.46 -11.57
C PRO A 176 7.13 -61.13 -11.48
N ALA A 177 6.70 -60.20 -12.34
CA ALA A 177 5.36 -60.02 -12.93
C ALA A 177 4.30 -59.17 -12.19
N GLY A 178 3.87 -58.08 -12.83
CA GLY A 178 2.66 -57.34 -12.44
C GLY A 178 2.53 -55.94 -13.06
N ALA A 179 2.09 -55.90 -14.32
CA ALA A 179 1.27 -54.90 -15.05
C ALA A 179 1.11 -53.41 -14.61
N VAL A 180 0.75 -52.61 -15.63
CA VAL A 180 -0.02 -51.34 -15.63
C VAL A 180 0.84 -50.06 -15.77
N LEU A 181 1.10 -49.60 -17.01
CA LEU A 181 0.33 -48.64 -17.83
C LEU A 181 0.48 -47.17 -17.38
N ALA A 182 1.20 -46.38 -18.19
CA ALA A 182 1.23 -44.92 -18.14
C ALA A 182 -0.03 -44.33 -18.82
N PRO A 183 -0.61 -43.22 -18.33
CA PRO A 183 -1.56 -42.46 -19.12
C PRO A 183 -0.91 -41.25 -19.81
N GLU A 184 -1.18 -41.14 -21.11
CA GLU A 184 -0.92 -39.99 -21.97
C GLU A 184 -1.70 -38.75 -21.50
N ILE A 185 -1.06 -37.59 -21.57
CA ILE A 185 -1.71 -36.28 -21.35
C ILE A 185 -2.18 -35.77 -22.72
N VAL A 186 -3.49 -35.75 -22.95
CA VAL A 186 -4.11 -35.14 -24.12
C VAL A 186 -4.56 -33.71 -23.76
N ILE A 187 -3.88 -32.71 -24.32
CA ILE A 187 -4.27 -31.30 -24.21
C ILE A 187 -5.23 -30.98 -25.37
N LYS A 188 -6.51 -30.71 -25.05
CA LYS A 188 -7.45 -30.09 -25.99
C LYS A 188 -7.39 -28.58 -25.86
N VAL A 189 -6.99 -27.90 -26.93
CA VAL A 189 -7.12 -26.45 -27.11
C VAL A 189 -8.38 -26.21 -27.92
N GLU A 190 -9.40 -25.60 -27.31
CA GLU A 190 -10.60 -25.15 -28.01
C GLU A 190 -10.43 -23.67 -28.37
N LYS A 191 -10.50 -23.37 -29.66
CA LYS A 191 -10.36 -22.04 -30.24
C LYS A 191 -11.77 -21.52 -30.55
N LEU A 192 -12.22 -20.46 -29.88
CA LEU A 192 -13.41 -19.73 -30.28
C LEU A 192 -13.02 -18.65 -31.30
N ASP A 193 -13.57 -18.75 -32.50
CA ASP A 193 -13.52 -17.69 -33.53
C ASP A 193 -14.63 -16.65 -33.28
N PRO A 194 -14.43 -15.37 -33.65
CA PRO A 194 -15.41 -14.30 -33.49
C PRO A 194 -16.31 -14.18 -34.72
N GLU A 195 -17.63 -14.28 -34.54
CA GLU A 195 -18.60 -13.86 -35.55
C GLU A 195 -18.96 -12.37 -35.40
N LEU A 196 -18.55 -11.59 -36.41
CA LEU A 196 -19.29 -10.46 -36.98
C LEU A 196 -20.61 -11.02 -37.56
N ASP A 197 -21.75 -10.34 -37.62
CA ASP A 197 -21.97 -9.04 -38.24
C ASP A 197 -23.46 -8.64 -38.06
N SER A 198 -23.76 -7.36 -38.33
CA SER A 198 -25.08 -6.76 -38.71
C SER A 198 -26.17 -6.54 -37.65
#